data_AF-A0A3B9CQ64-F1
#
_entry.id   AF-A0A3B9CQ64-F1
#
_cell.length_a   1.000
_cell.length_b   1.000
_cell.length_c   1.000
_cell.angle_alpha   90.00
_cell.angle_beta   90.00
_cell.angle_gamma   90.00
#
_symmetry.space_group_name_H-M   'P 1'
#
loop_
_entity.id
_entity.type
_entity.pdbx_description
1 polymer ?
#
loop_
_entity_poly.entity_id
_entity_poly.type
_entity_poly.pdbx_seq_one_letter_code
_entity_poly.pdbx_strand_id
1 'polypeptide(L)' 'QGRGNTVAAMTREISRTGVGMLHRGSVSPGEVTVRMASETREFEYRVLIEWCHPCDNGMFMSGGRFISNDDE' A
#
# COMPACT_ATOMS: atom_id res chain seq x y z
N GLN A 1 16.57 -3.85 13.39
CA GLN A 1 15.34 -3.26 13.95
C GLN A 1 14.89 -2.16 13.00
N GLY A 2 14.14 -2.52 11.96
CA GLY A 2 13.72 -1.57 10.93
C GLY A 2 12.64 -0.66 11.51
N ARG A 3 12.87 0.65 11.54
CA ARG A 3 11.81 1.62 11.82
C ARG A 3 10.76 1.43 10.74
N GLY A 4 9.60 0.86 11.09
CA GLY A 4 8.46 0.77 10.19
C GLY A 4 8.12 2.19 9.73
N ASN A 5 8.49 2.52 8.49
CA ASN A 5 8.33 3.85 7.97
C ASN A 5 6.88 3.97 7.49
N THR A 6 6.02 4.60 8.29
CA THR A 6 4.66 4.93 7.85
C THR A 6 4.78 5.94 6.72
N VAL A 7 4.35 5.54 5.52
CA VAL A 7 4.36 6.41 4.34
C VAL A 7 2.94 6.88 4.09
N ALA A 8 2.74 8.21 4.05
CA ALA A 8 1.50 8.78 3.58
C ALA A 8 1.34 8.47 2.07
N ALA A 9 0.22 7.85 1.71
CA ALA A 9 -0.07 7.42 0.37
C ALA A 9 -1.49 7.85 -0.04
N MET A 10 -1.69 8.09 -1.32
CA MET A 10 -3.01 8.28 -1.92
C MET A 10 -3.37 7.05 -2.74
N THR A 11 -4.58 6.53 -2.56
CA THR A 11 -5.10 5.44 -3.40
C THR A 11 -5.36 5.96 -4.81
N ARG A 12 -4.76 5.33 -5.83
CA ARG A 12 -5.04 5.61 -7.24
C ARG A 12 -6.13 4.71 -7.81
N GLU A 13 -6.10 3.44 -7.43
CA GLU A 13 -7.07 2.45 -7.83
C GLU A 13 -7.30 1.45 -6.70
N ILE A 14 -8.52 0.94 -6.59
CA ILE A 14 -8.85 -0.12 -5.65
C ILE A 14 -9.82 -1.08 -6.33
N SER A 15 -9.54 -2.37 -6.20
CA SER A 15 -10.36 -3.47 -6.67
C SER A 15 -10.66 -4.43 -5.51
N ARG A 16 -11.39 -5.52 -5.74
CA ARG A 16 -11.63 -6.53 -4.70
C ARG A 16 -10.36 -7.29 -4.29
N THR A 17 -9.37 -7.37 -5.19
CA THR A 17 -8.18 -8.21 -5.05
C THR A 17 -6.91 -7.41 -4.78
N GLY A 18 -6.93 -6.09 -4.92
CA GLY A 18 -5.72 -5.29 -4.77
C GLY A 18 -5.95 -3.79 -4.77
N VAL A 19 -4.85 -3.06 -4.58
CA VAL A 19 -4.79 -1.62 -4.45
C VAL A 19 -3.55 -1.07 -5.14
N GLY A 20 -3.72 0.04 -5.86
CA GLY A 20 -2.65 0.87 -6.39
C GLY A 20 -2.54 2.17 -5.61
N MET A 21 -1.31 2.55 -5.26
CA MET A 21 -1.02 3.67 -4.38
C MET A 21 0.04 4.59 -5.00
N LEU A 22 -0.09 5.89 -4.72
CA LEU A 22 0.89 6.92 -5.03
C LEU A 22 1.43 7.50 -3.72
N HIS A 23 2.74 7.49 -3.53
CA HIS A 23 3.36 7.93 -2.29
C HIS A 23 4.75 8.54 -2.51
N ARG A 24 5.25 9.27 -1.51
CA ARG A 24 6.60 9.84 -1.54
C ARG A 24 7.59 8.86 -0.90
N GLY A 25 8.69 8.60 -1.60
CA GLY A 25 9.70 7.62 -1.18
C GLY A 25 9.38 6.20 -1.63
N SER A 26 10.41 5.37 -1.82
CA SER A 26 10.26 3.99 -2.29
C SER A 26 9.79 3.07 -1.17
N VAL A 27 8.97 2.08 -1.55
CA VAL A 27 8.57 0.97 -0.70
C VAL A 27 9.12 -0.30 -1.33
N SER A 28 9.69 -1.18 -0.52
CA SER A 28 10.17 -2.48 -1.01
C SER A 28 9.00 -3.42 -1.22
N PRO A 29 9.02 -4.27 -2.27
CA PRO A 29 8.08 -5.38 -2.40
C PRO A 29 8.07 -6.23 -1.13
N GLY A 30 6.89 -6.68 -0.71
CA GLY A 30 6.69 -7.39 0.55
C GLY A 30 5.37 -7.04 1.23
N GLU A 31 5.09 -7.74 2.32
CA GLU A 31 3.87 -7.54 3.11
C GLU A 31 3.92 -6.23 3.87
N VAL A 32 2.90 -5.41 3.70
CA VAL A 32 2.71 -4.14 4.40
C VAL A 32 1.28 -4.05 4.93
N THR A 33 1.10 -3.26 5.99
CA THR A 33 -0.24 -2.88 6.47
C THR A 33 -0.62 -1.54 5.85
N VAL A 34 -1.72 -1.53 5.10
CA VAL A 34 -2.32 -0.31 4.55
C VAL A 34 -3.46 0.11 5.46
N ARG A 35 -3.33 1.29 6.07
CA ARG A 35 -4.38 1.92 6.87
C ARG A 35 -5.14 2.91 6.00
N MET A 36 -6.41 2.63 5.74
CA MET A 36 -7.30 3.52 5.02
C MET A 36 -8.18 4.26 6.03
N ALA A 37 -7.97 5.57 6.16
CA ALA A 37 -8.85 6.44 6.95
C ALA A 37 -9.93 7.03 6.04
N SER A 38 -11.20 6.73 6.33
CA SER A 38 -12.37 7.45 5.82
C SER A 38 -12.91 8.37 6.92
N GLU A 39 -13.75 9.35 6.58
CA GLU A 39 -14.31 10.31 7.55
C GLU A 39 -14.98 9.65 8.77
N THR A 40 -15.54 8.45 8.59
CA THR A 40 -16.29 7.76 9.64
C THR A 40 -15.59 6.54 10.24
N ARG A 41 -14.56 5.99 9.56
CA ARG A 41 -13.96 4.69 9.91
C ARG A 41 -12.54 4.55 9.40
N GLU A 42 -11.72 3.86 10.18
CA GLU A 42 -10.40 3.39 9.79
C GLU A 42 -10.46 1.89 9.51
N PHE A 43 -9.90 1.47 8.39
CA PHE A 43 -9.75 0.06 8.03
C PHE A 43 -8.28 -0.27 7.79
N GLU A 44 -7.84 -1.42 8.29
CA GLU A 44 -6.48 -1.91 8.08
C GLU A 44 -6.52 -3.15 7.18
N TYR A 45 -5.73 -3.12 6.12
CA TYR A 45 -5.60 -4.22 5.17
C TYR A 45 -4.16 -4.70 5.11
N ARG A 46 -3.96 -6.02 5.10
CA ARG A 46 -2.67 -6.61 4.73
C ARG A 46 -2.56 -6.63 3.22
N VAL A 47 -1.49 -6.06 2.69
CA VAL A 47 -1.24 -5.95 1.26
C VAL A 47 0.15 -6.49 0.97
N LEU A 48 0.26 -7.40 0.01
CA LEU A 48 1.55 -7.78 -0.55
C LEU A 48 1.87 -6.81 -1.69
N ILE A 49 2.87 -5.94 -1.50
CA ILE A 49 3.39 -5.08 -2.56
C ILE A 49 4.16 -5.95 -3.55
N GLU A 50 3.73 -5.94 -4.81
CA GLU A 50 4.34 -6.74 -5.88
C GLU A 50 5.34 -5.92 -6.70
N TRP A 51 5.09 -4.62 -6.83
CA TRP A 51 5.97 -3.71 -7.56
C TRP A 51 5.90 -2.28 -7.00
N CYS A 52 7.00 -1.55 -7.17
CA CYS A 52 7.10 -0.13 -6.85
C CYS A 52 8.05 0.54 -7.85
N HIS A 53 7.55 1.53 -8.57
CA HIS A 53 8.30 2.24 -9.61
C HIS A 53 8.32 3.74 -9.34
N PRO A 54 9.47 4.42 -9.54
CA PRO A 54 9.51 5.87 -9.53
C PRO A 54 8.67 6.41 -10.67
N CYS A 55 7.98 7.53 -10.42
CA CYS A 55 7.26 8.28 -11.44
C CYS A 55 7.86 9.69 -11.53
N ASP A 56 7.14 10.71 -11.02
CA ASP A 56 7.54 12.11 -11.15
C ASP A 56 7.78 12.78 -9.77
N ASN A 57 8.64 13.79 -9.72
CA ASN A 57 8.88 14.66 -8.56
C ASN A 57 9.18 13.94 -7.21
N GLY A 58 9.86 12.80 -7.27
CA GLY A 58 10.18 11.97 -6.10
C GLY A 58 9.00 11.14 -5.57
N MET A 59 7.95 11.00 -6.38
CA MET A 59 6.81 10.11 -6.12
C MET A 59 7.05 8.73 -6.72
N PHE A 60 6.44 7.74 -6.08
CA PHE A 60 6.48 6.35 -6.46
C PHE A 60 5.04 5.84 -6.61
N MET A 61 4.82 5.04 -7.64
CA MET A 61 3.61 4.24 -7.76
C MET A 61 3.93 2.82 -7.32
N SER A 62 3.07 2.28 -6.46
CA SER A 62 3.14 0.88 -6.03
C SER A 62 1.81 0.19 -6.25
N GLY A 63 1.88 -1.10 -6.52
CA GLY A 63 0.73 -1.98 -6.63
C GLY A 63 0.90 -3.18 -5.74
N GLY A 64 -0.18 -3.59 -5.11
CA GLY A 64 -0.20 -4.78 -4.29
C GLY A 64 -1.57 -5.45 -4.23
N ARG A 65 -1.55 -6.72 -3.86
CA ARG A 65 -2.76 -7.53 -3.70
C ARG A 65 -3.16 -7.62 -2.23
N PHE A 66 -4.46 -7.64 -1.96
CA PHE A 66 -4.96 -7.87 -0.62
C PHE A 66 -4.69 -9.32 -0.23
N ILE A 67 -4.13 -9.51 0.96
CA ILE A 67 -3.93 -10.83 1.54
C ILE A 67 -5.21 -11.16 2.31
N SER A 68 -5.99 -12.10 1.78
CA SER A 68 -7.13 -12.64 2.52
C SER A 68 -6.59 -13.46 3.68
N ASN A 69 -7.21 -13.34 4.86
CA ASN A 69 -6.87 -14.17 6.02
C ASN A 69 -7.43 -15.61 5.89
N ASP A 70 -7.78 -16.02 4.66
CA ASP A 70 -8.40 -17.30 4.28
C ASP A 70 -7.46 -18.14 3.39
N ASP A 71 -6.23 -17.68 3.15
CA ASP A 71 -5.17 -18.46 2.51
C ASP A 71 -4.57 -19.42 3.57
N GLU A 72 -5.31 -20.51 3.87
CA GLU A 72 -4.81 -21.74 4.53
C GLU A 72 -4.37 -22.78 3.49
#